data_AF-A0A4Y2SGN6-F1
#
_entry.id   AF-A0A4Y2SGN6-F1
#
_cell.length_a   1.000
_cell.length_b   1.000
_cell.length_c   1.000
_cell.angle_alpha   90.00
_cell.angle_beta   90.00
_cell.angle_gamma   90.00
#
_symmetry.space_group_name_H-M   'P 1'
#
loop_
_entity.id
_entity.type
_entity.pdbx_description
1 polymer ?
#
loop_
_entity_poly.entity_id
_entity_poly.type
_entity_poly.pdbx_seq_one_letter_code
_entity_poly.pdbx_strand_id
1 'polypeptide(L)'
;MMRIYRSTILSKIDYGCMIYGSARKSVLQKLDPVHHTALRLCSGAFKTSPIKSLYVYCCEPSLDIRRQMLSLHYFFRIASNSLHPYHNFKLRPSLLRLQNARKTFIPPFFRRMPLRGTSSSGVTGFTTPRYPSV
;
A
#
# COMPACT_ATOMS: atom_id res chain seq x y z
N MET A 1 10.62 23.47 -5.64
CA MET A 1 10.17 23.16 -4.26
C MET A 1 9.63 21.73 -4.06
N MET A 2 8.89 21.14 -5.01
CA MET A 2 8.36 19.76 -4.89
C MET A 2 9.38 18.67 -4.52
N ARG A 3 10.65 18.82 -4.94
CA ARG A 3 11.74 17.88 -4.60
C ARG A 3 12.02 17.81 -3.09
N ILE A 4 11.85 18.93 -2.37
CA ILE A 4 12.06 18.99 -0.91
C ILE A 4 10.95 18.21 -0.21
N TYR A 5 9.69 18.42 -0.61
CA TYR A 5 8.55 17.65 -0.11
C TYR A 5 8.73 16.13 -0.36
N ARG A 6 9.13 15.75 -1.58
CA ARG A 6 9.37 14.33 -1.93
C ARG A 6 10.46 13.69 -1.06
N SER A 7 11.56 14.41 -0.82
CA SER A 7 12.71 13.89 -0.07
C SER A 7 12.51 13.86 1.44
N THR A 8 11.71 14.77 2.00
CA THR A 8 11.55 14.91 3.46
C THR A 8 10.29 14.23 3.98
N ILE A 9 9.12 14.59 3.45
CA ILE A 9 7.82 14.13 3.95
C ILE A 9 7.44 12.82 3.25
N LEU A 10 7.45 12.83 1.92
CA LEU A 10 6.95 11.69 1.14
C LEU A 10 7.83 10.46 1.32
N SER A 11 9.15 10.62 1.43
CA SER A 11 10.08 9.52 1.70
C SER A 11 9.74 8.77 3.01
N LYS A 12 9.36 9.50 4.07
CA LYS A 12 9.00 8.92 5.37
C LYS A 12 7.65 8.19 5.31
N ILE A 13 6.67 8.80 4.65
CA ILE A 13 5.35 8.20 4.43
C ILE A 13 5.47 6.93 3.58
N ASP A 14 6.17 7.00 2.46
CA ASP A 14 6.34 5.87 1.54
C ASP A 14 7.13 4.73 2.20
N TYR A 15 8.14 5.02 3.02
CA TYR A 15 8.88 3.98 3.74
C TYR A 15 7.98 3.19 4.71
N GLY A 16 7.14 3.88 5.48
CA GLY A 16 6.28 3.25 6.48
C GLY A 16 5.05 2.53 5.90
N CYS A 17 4.74 2.70 4.61
CA CYS A 17 3.42 2.35 4.07
C CYS A 17 3.07 0.87 4.17
N MET A 18 4.07 -0.02 4.22
CA MET A 18 3.87 -1.47 4.38
C MET A 18 3.34 -1.82 5.77
N ILE A 19 3.76 -1.07 6.79
CA ILE A 19 3.43 -1.31 8.20
C ILE A 19 2.11 -0.62 8.53
N TYR A 20 2.08 0.72 8.44
CA TYR A 20 0.90 1.47 8.86
C TYR A 20 -0.25 1.34 7.87
N GLY A 21 -0.01 0.85 6.65
CA GLY A 21 -1.05 0.70 5.64
C GLY A 21 -2.23 -0.12 6.16
N SER A 22 -2.01 -1.10 7.05
CA SER A 22 -3.05 -1.95 7.66
C SER A 22 -3.79 -1.28 8.81
N ALA A 23 -3.50 -0.03 9.16
CA ALA A 23 -4.23 0.69 10.19
C ALA A 23 -5.65 1.08 9.73
N ARG A 24 -6.46 1.53 10.68
CA ARG A 24 -7.86 1.92 10.44
C ARG A 24 -7.91 3.20 9.60
N LYS A 25 -8.91 3.30 8.70
CA LYS A 25 -9.08 4.49 7.82
C LYS A 25 -9.04 5.81 8.59
N SER A 26 -9.63 5.87 9.79
CA SER A 26 -9.60 7.07 10.64
C SER A 26 -8.20 7.51 11.06
N VAL A 27 -7.27 6.56 11.22
CA VAL A 27 -5.86 6.86 11.53
C VAL A 27 -5.11 7.26 10.26
N LEU A 28 -5.37 6.58 9.13
CA LEU A 28 -4.77 6.90 7.84
C LEU A 28 -5.13 8.31 7.37
N GLN A 29 -6.37 8.75 7.62
CA GLN A 29 -6.86 10.09 7.26
C GLN A 29 -6.10 11.20 7.97
N LYS A 30 -5.44 10.94 9.11
CA LYS A 30 -4.62 11.94 9.79
C LYS A 30 -3.38 12.36 8.98
N LEU A 31 -2.93 11.53 8.03
CA LEU A 31 -1.79 11.85 7.15
C LEU A 31 -2.21 12.77 6.00
N ASP A 32 -3.49 12.79 5.62
CA ASP A 32 -3.96 13.54 4.46
C ASP A 32 -3.81 15.07 4.64
N PRO A 33 -4.12 15.68 5.81
CA PRO A 33 -3.86 17.09 6.05
C PRO A 33 -2.39 17.49 5.89
N VAL A 34 -1.46 16.66 6.35
CA VAL A 34 -0.01 16.90 6.22
C VAL A 34 0.38 16.94 4.74
N HIS A 35 -0.09 15.97 3.96
CA HIS A 35 0.14 15.90 2.53
C HIS A 35 -0.47 17.08 1.77
N HIS A 36 -1.74 17.41 2.02
CA HIS A 36 -2.43 18.52 1.37
C HIS A 36 -1.76 19.86 1.68
N THR A 37 -1.34 20.07 2.93
CA THR A 37 -0.68 21.30 3.36
C THR A 37 0.69 21.44 2.71
N ALA A 38 1.45 20.34 2.64
CA ALA A 38 2.74 20.33 1.96
C ALA A 38 2.61 20.62 0.46
N LEU A 39 1.61 20.06 -0.21
CA LEU A 39 1.33 20.35 -1.62
C LEU A 39 1.01 21.82 -1.85
N ARG A 40 0.15 22.43 -1.01
CA ARG A 40 -0.19 23.86 -1.09
C ARG A 40 1.03 24.75 -0.86
N LEU A 41 1.86 24.42 0.13
CA LEU A 41 3.07 25.18 0.42
C LEU A 41 4.08 25.09 -0.73
N CYS A 42 4.24 23.91 -1.33
CA CYS A 42 5.20 23.72 -2.43
C CYS A 42 4.71 24.30 -3.76
N SER A 43 3.40 24.32 -4.00
CA SER A 43 2.79 24.88 -5.21
C SER A 43 2.46 26.37 -5.11
N GLY A 44 2.47 26.94 -3.90
CA GLY A 44 2.03 28.33 -3.67
C GLY A 44 0.52 28.53 -3.82
N ALA A 45 -0.28 27.45 -3.85
CA ALA A 45 -1.72 27.53 -4.02
C ALA A 45 -2.43 28.09 -2.77
N PHE A 46 -3.55 28.79 -2.97
CA PHE A 46 -4.37 29.29 -1.87
C PHE A 46 -4.85 28.17 -0.95
N LYS A 47 -5.12 28.49 0.31
CA LYS A 47 -5.67 27.53 1.30
C LYS A 47 -7.03 26.95 0.86
N THR A 48 -7.79 27.71 0.06
CA THR A 48 -9.12 27.36 -0.45
C THR A 48 -9.11 26.56 -1.76
N SER A 49 -7.96 26.45 -2.45
CA SER A 49 -7.89 25.75 -3.73
C SER A 49 -8.33 24.28 -3.61
N PRO A 50 -9.04 23.71 -4.59
CA PRO A 50 -9.52 22.33 -4.52
C PRO A 50 -8.37 21.31 -4.63
N ILE A 51 -8.35 20.31 -3.74
CA ILE A 51 -7.23 19.34 -3.67
C ILE A 51 -7.05 18.49 -4.93
N LYS A 52 -8.16 18.15 -5.60
CA LYS A 52 -8.13 17.37 -6.85
C LYS A 52 -7.37 18.12 -7.95
N SER A 53 -7.53 19.44 -8.02
CA SER A 53 -6.79 20.28 -8.95
C SER A 53 -5.30 20.33 -8.59
N LEU A 54 -4.98 20.41 -7.29
CA LEU A 54 -3.59 20.36 -6.83
C LEU A 54 -2.89 19.04 -7.20
N TYR A 55 -3.58 17.90 -7.14
CA TYR A 55 -3.01 16.61 -7.54
C TYR A 55 -2.57 16.61 -9.01
N VAL A 56 -3.43 17.12 -9.89
CA VAL A 56 -3.11 17.25 -11.32
C VAL A 56 -1.98 18.25 -11.54
N TYR A 57 -2.03 19.41 -10.90
CA TYR A 57 -1.02 20.46 -11.03
C TYR A 57 0.37 20.02 -10.56
N CYS A 58 0.44 19.29 -9.44
CA CYS A 58 1.69 18.82 -8.86
C CYS A 58 2.17 17.47 -9.44
N CYS A 59 1.38 16.85 -10.31
CA CYS A 59 1.58 15.48 -10.80
C CYS A 59 1.78 14.47 -9.65
N GLU A 60 1.02 14.61 -8.56
CA GLU A 60 1.07 13.71 -7.40
C GLU A 60 -0.28 13.02 -7.18
N PRO A 61 -0.31 11.68 -7.03
CA PRO A 61 -1.53 10.97 -6.68
C PRO A 61 -1.91 11.19 -5.21
N SER A 62 -3.17 10.90 -4.88
CA SER A 62 -3.59 10.85 -3.47
C SER A 62 -2.81 9.80 -2.69
N LEU A 63 -2.66 10.01 -1.38
CA LEU A 63 -1.98 9.05 -0.50
C LEU A 63 -2.61 7.65 -0.55
N ASP A 64 -3.93 7.56 -0.72
CA ASP A 64 -4.61 6.26 -0.89
C ASP A 64 -4.09 5.48 -2.09
N ILE A 65 -4.11 6.10 -3.27
CA ILE A 65 -3.68 5.46 -4.52
C ILE A 65 -2.18 5.13 -4.44
N ARG A 66 -1.39 6.06 -3.90
CA ARG A 66 0.05 5.86 -3.71
C ARG A 66 0.35 4.65 -2.82
N ARG A 67 -0.36 4.51 -1.70
CA ARG A 67 -0.24 3.35 -0.79
C ARG A 67 -0.59 2.04 -1.48
N GLN A 68 -1.65 2.02 -2.29
CA GLN A 68 -2.03 0.84 -3.06
C GLN A 68 -0.94 0.45 -4.06
N MET A 69 -0.41 1.43 -4.79
CA MET A 69 0.67 1.20 -5.77
C MET A 69 1.95 0.68 -5.11
N LEU A 70 2.37 1.28 -4.00
CA LEU A 70 3.54 0.82 -3.24
C LEU A 70 3.34 -0.57 -2.65
N SER A 71 2.13 -0.86 -2.16
CA SER A 71 1.78 -2.18 -1.65
C SER A 71 1.85 -3.25 -2.72
N LEU A 72 1.33 -2.95 -3.90
CA LEU A 72 1.35 -3.86 -5.02
C LEU A 72 2.79 -4.12 -5.50
N HIS A 73 3.59 -3.06 -5.62
CA HIS A 73 4.99 -3.18 -6.02
C HIS A 73 5.81 -4.03 -5.02
N TYR A 74 5.63 -3.80 -3.72
CA TYR A 74 6.27 -4.60 -2.69
C TYR A 74 5.83 -6.07 -2.73
N PHE A 75 4.53 -6.31 -2.94
CA PHE A 75 3.99 -7.65 -3.07
C PHE A 75 4.61 -8.42 -4.24
N PHE A 76 4.66 -7.81 -5.43
CA PHE A 76 5.29 -8.44 -6.60
C PHE A 76 6.78 -8.72 -6.39
N ARG A 77 7.49 -7.84 -5.67
CA ARG A 77 8.89 -8.06 -5.33
C ARG A 77 9.10 -9.28 -4.42
N ILE A 78 8.17 -9.55 -3.50
CA ILE A 78 8.19 -10.77 -2.69
C ILE A 78 7.83 -11.99 -3.53
N ALA A 79 6.83 -11.86 -4.40
CA ALA A 79 6.40 -12.95 -5.27
C ALA A 79 7.49 -13.38 -6.27
N SER A 80 8.28 -12.44 -6.79
CA SER A 80 9.36 -12.73 -7.74
C SER A 80 10.61 -13.34 -7.10
N ASN A 81 10.85 -13.08 -5.81
CA ASN A 81 12.03 -13.56 -5.09
C ASN A 81 11.67 -14.71 -4.14
N SER A 82 11.98 -15.94 -4.54
CA SER A 82 11.76 -17.16 -3.75
C SER A 82 12.62 -17.25 -2.49
N LEU A 83 13.75 -16.53 -2.43
CA LEU A 83 14.64 -16.46 -1.27
C LEU A 83 14.17 -15.43 -0.23
N HIS A 84 13.13 -14.66 -0.53
CA HIS A 84 12.64 -13.66 0.40
C HIS A 84 11.99 -14.33 1.63
N PRO A 85 12.32 -13.91 2.87
CA PRO A 85 11.78 -14.54 4.09
C PRO A 85 10.25 -14.60 4.16
N TYR A 86 9.58 -13.63 3.52
CA TYR A 86 8.13 -13.52 3.48
C TYR A 86 7.47 -14.17 2.26
N HIS A 87 8.21 -14.87 1.40
CA HIS A 87 7.68 -15.50 0.20
C HIS A 87 6.61 -16.57 0.52
N ASN A 88 6.85 -17.37 1.56
CA ASN A 88 5.93 -18.39 2.05
C ASN A 88 5.15 -17.96 3.29
N PHE A 89 4.84 -16.67 3.42
CA PHE A 89 4.13 -16.16 4.60
C PHE A 89 2.76 -16.82 4.76
N LYS A 90 2.59 -17.61 5.83
CA LYS A 90 1.32 -18.24 6.21
C LYS A 90 0.92 -17.77 7.60
N LEU A 91 -0.29 -17.20 7.69
CA LEU A 91 -0.87 -16.85 8.97
C LEU A 91 -1.21 -18.13 9.74
N ARG A 92 -0.94 -18.17 11.05
CA ARG A 92 -1.28 -19.33 11.88
C ARG A 92 -2.80 -19.61 11.82
N PRO A 93 -3.24 -20.87 11.72
CA PRO A 93 -4.66 -21.21 11.62
C PRO A 93 -5.52 -20.67 12.77
N SER A 94 -4.99 -20.64 14.00
CA SER A 94 -5.67 -20.06 15.17
C SER A 94 -5.92 -18.55 15.01
N LEU A 95 -4.93 -17.81 14.49
CA LEU A 95 -5.07 -16.38 14.22
C LEU A 95 -6.05 -16.11 13.07
N LEU A 96 -6.09 -17.00 12.08
CA LEU A 96 -7.04 -16.90 10.96
C LEU A 96 -8.48 -17.08 11.44
N ARG A 97 -8.72 -18.04 12.34
CA ARG A 97 -10.02 -18.24 12.99
C ARG A 97 -10.44 -17.03 13.81
N LEU A 98 -9.54 -16.51 14.64
CA LEU A 98 -9.81 -15.32 15.46
C LEU A 98 -10.11 -14.08 14.60
N GLN A 99 -9.38 -13.91 13.51
CA GLN A 99 -9.61 -12.83 12.54
C GLN A 99 -10.99 -12.94 11.89
N ASN A 100 -11.39 -14.14 11.46
CA ASN A 100 -12.69 -14.35 10.83
C ASN A 100 -13.86 -14.20 11.82
N ALA A 101 -13.64 -14.50 13.11
CA ALA A 101 -14.64 -14.29 14.16
C ALA A 101 -14.88 -12.80 14.48
N ARG A 102 -13.90 -11.93 14.23
CA ARG A 102 -14.00 -10.48 14.49
C ARG A 102 -14.44 -9.70 13.26
N LYS A 103 -15.71 -9.28 13.22
CA LYS A 103 -16.30 -8.45 12.13
C LYS A 103 -15.56 -7.12 11.86
N THR A 104 -14.88 -6.57 12.86
CA THR A 104 -14.17 -5.27 12.78
C THR A 104 -12.69 -5.42 12.44
N PHE A 105 -12.21 -6.63 12.17
CA PHE A 105 -10.79 -6.88 11.96
C PHE A 105 -10.30 -6.27 10.64
N ILE A 106 -9.23 -5.48 10.71
CA ILE A 106 -8.59 -4.90 9.51
C ILE A 106 -7.58 -5.89 8.96
N PRO A 107 -7.73 -6.37 7.72
CA PRO A 107 -6.84 -7.39 7.16
C PRO A 107 -5.36 -6.95 7.15
N PRO A 108 -4.41 -7.85 7.48
CA PRO A 108 -2.99 -7.56 7.37
C PRO A 108 -2.59 -7.39 5.90
N PHE A 109 -1.42 -6.81 5.66
CA PHE A 109 -0.86 -6.53 4.33
C PHE A 109 -1.10 -7.65 3.30
N PHE A 110 -0.66 -8.88 3.59
CA PHE A 110 -0.77 -10.01 2.67
C PHE A 110 -2.21 -10.47 2.37
N ARG A 111 -3.18 -10.17 3.23
CA ARG A 111 -4.61 -10.49 2.97
C ARG A 111 -5.32 -9.36 2.19
N ARG A 112 -4.74 -8.16 2.13
CA ARG A 112 -5.32 -7.02 1.42
C ARG A 112 -5.03 -7.00 -0.07
N MET A 113 -3.95 -7.66 -0.51
CA MET A 113 -3.64 -7.78 -1.92
C MET A 113 -4.60 -8.82 -2.53
N PRO A 114 -5.54 -8.42 -3.40
CA PRO A 114 -6.46 -9.35 -4.02
C PRO A 114 -5.69 -10.18 -5.05
N LEU A 115 -5.18 -11.33 -4.64
CA LEU A 115 -4.92 -12.40 -5.59
C LEU A 115 -6.27 -12.93 -6.04
N ARG A 116 -6.79 -12.40 -7.14
CA ARG A 116 -7.93 -12.94 -7.86
C ARG A 116 -7.50 -14.32 -8.41
N GLY A 117 -7.50 -15.32 -7.54
CA GLY A 117 -6.96 -16.66 -7.84
C GLY A 117 -6.82 -17.60 -6.64
N THR A 118 -6.99 -17.15 -5.40
CA THR A 118 -6.97 -18.06 -4.23
C THR A 118 -8.39 -18.34 -3.73
N SER A 119 -9.17 -19.02 -4.56
CA SER A 119 -10.27 -19.85 -4.09
C SER A 119 -9.71 -20.94 -3.17
N SER A 120 -10.45 -21.17 -2.09
CA SER A 120 -10.15 -22.02 -0.95
C SER A 120 -10.03 -23.51 -1.31
N SER A 121 -8.86 -23.99 -1.70
CA SER A 121 -8.50 -25.41 -1.65
C SER A 121 -7.07 -25.63 -2.15
N GLY A 122 -6.27 -26.38 -1.39
CA GLY A 122 -5.09 -27.04 -1.95
C GLY A 122 -3.78 -26.27 -1.86
N VAL A 123 -2.79 -26.97 -1.31
CA VAL A 123 -1.36 -26.66 -1.23
C VAL A 123 -0.78 -26.41 -2.62
N THR A 124 0.15 -25.45 -2.78
CA THR A 124 1.49 -25.55 -3.43
C THR A 124 1.99 -24.19 -3.93
N GLY A 125 3.28 -24.09 -4.20
CA GLY A 125 4.07 -22.87 -4.25
C GLY A 125 3.73 -21.89 -5.37
N PHE A 126 4.30 -20.69 -5.26
CA PHE A 126 4.52 -19.80 -6.38
C PHE A 126 5.34 -20.54 -7.44
N THR A 127 4.68 -21.20 -8.39
CA THR A 127 5.32 -21.65 -9.62
C THR A 127 5.40 -20.45 -10.55
N THR A 128 6.62 -20.05 -10.86
CA THR A 128 6.95 -19.10 -11.92
C THR A 128 6.21 -19.46 -13.21
N PRO A 129 5.61 -18.51 -13.95
CA PRO A 129 5.08 -18.80 -15.27
C PRO A 129 6.26 -19.16 -16.19
N ARG A 130 6.35 -20.42 -16.62
CA ARG A 130 7.20 -20.80 -17.75
C ARG A 130 6.56 -20.19 -19.00
N TYR A 131 7.23 -19.20 -19.59
CA TYR A 131 6.95 -18.82 -20.97
C TYR A 131 7.38 -19.97 -21.88
N PRO A 132 6.57 -20.39 -22.86
CA PRO A 132 6.99 -21.38 -23.84
C PRO A 132 8.08 -20.74 -24.72
N SER A 133 9.25 -21.36 -24.75
CA SER A 133 10.23 -21.14 -25.81
C SER A 133 9.70 -21.76 -27.09
N VAL A 134 9.86 -21.01 -28.18
CA VAL A 134 9.50 -21.31 -29.57
C VAL A 134 9.89 -22.73 -30.00
#